data_AF-A0A444RZK9-F1
#
_entry.id   AF-A0A444RZK9-F1
#
_cell.length_a   1.000
_cell.length_b   1.000
_cell.length_c   1.000
_cell.angle_alpha   90.00
_cell.angle_beta   90.00
_cell.angle_gamma   90.00
#
_symmetry.space_group_name_H-M   'P 1'
#
loop_
_entity.id
_entity.type
_entity.pdbx_description
1 polymer ?
#
loop_
_entity_poly.entity_id
_entity_poly.type
_entity_poly.pdbx_seq_one_letter_code
_entity_poly.pdbx_strand_id
1 'polypeptide(L)'
;MAIDGDPSKAAAGAGYGLFGASSQGSRSAGQDFFDLSSLGSTLSASYALPAAPSIVPLKEGGAISGLGEKYNVSSASGTGSLSVPIQTSPARRGMQPQLALQYDSAAGNSEFGLGWQLRGGASITRKTSKGLPRYHDPASGPESDVFVLSGMEDLVPVFKKDASGVILQDSAGNHVTEESVRGNHVVRRYFPRSRQTFARIERWTNLESRNDVHWRVVTEENSTLVFGSDANSRIFDQSAAVDGNIRIFSWLQSETYDTYGNAMTFTYKQEDSASVSGEAAHEAFPPLKSVTGGQDWIPSQPIGQALSYGPTDSATES
;
A
#
# COMPACT_ATOMS: atom_id res chain seq x y z
N MET A 1 -48.63 -21.71 -18.87
CA MET A 1 -49.62 -21.61 -17.78
C MET A 1 -48.92 -20.91 -16.61
N ALA A 2 -49.13 -19.63 -16.29
CA ALA A 2 -50.30 -18.75 -16.52
C ALA A 2 -51.59 -19.39 -16.00
N ILE A 3 -52.43 -18.76 -15.19
CA ILE A 3 -52.85 -17.34 -15.07
C ILE A 3 -53.26 -17.13 -13.58
N ASP A 4 -52.91 -16.06 -12.84
CA ASP A 4 -53.25 -14.62 -12.97
C ASP A 4 -54.65 -14.24 -12.43
N GLY A 5 -54.82 -13.05 -11.82
CA GLY A 5 -56.12 -12.52 -11.40
C GLY A 5 -56.20 -11.69 -10.08
N ASP A 6 -55.72 -10.44 -10.12
CA ASP A 6 -56.05 -9.36 -9.16
C ASP A 6 -57.23 -8.49 -9.74
N PRO A 7 -57.36 -7.16 -9.49
CA PRO A 7 -57.95 -6.41 -8.35
C PRO A 7 -59.32 -5.73 -8.63
N SER A 8 -59.69 -4.79 -7.73
CA SER A 8 -60.57 -3.59 -7.89
C SER A 8 -61.99 -3.70 -7.30
N LYS A 9 -62.67 -2.66 -6.76
CA LYS A 9 -62.60 -1.17 -6.79
C LYS A 9 -63.38 -0.63 -5.54
N ALA A 10 -63.42 0.65 -5.07
CA ALA A 10 -62.89 1.96 -5.47
C ALA A 10 -62.89 2.97 -4.27
N ALA A 11 -62.33 4.17 -4.49
CA ALA A 11 -62.77 5.57 -4.13
C ALA A 11 -63.74 5.87 -2.95
N ALA A 12 -63.77 7.07 -2.31
CA ALA A 12 -62.90 8.26 -2.20
C ALA A 12 -63.56 9.27 -1.21
N GLY A 13 -62.85 10.30 -0.71
CA GLY A 13 -63.50 11.46 -0.07
C GLY A 13 -62.63 12.31 0.87
N ALA A 14 -62.57 13.62 0.63
CA ALA A 14 -61.97 14.62 1.51
C ALA A 14 -62.88 15.86 1.60
N GLY A 15 -62.98 16.53 2.77
CA GLY A 15 -63.60 17.87 2.84
C GLY A 15 -64.10 18.39 4.22
N TYR A 16 -63.35 19.34 4.78
CA TYR A 16 -63.74 20.62 5.44
C TYR A 16 -64.68 20.75 6.67
N GLY A 17 -64.29 21.70 7.57
CA GLY A 17 -65.09 22.35 8.65
C GLY A 17 -64.60 22.01 10.07
N LEU A 18 -63.85 22.82 10.84
CA LEU A 18 -63.89 24.24 11.25
C LEU A 18 -64.99 24.60 12.27
N PHE A 19 -64.63 24.88 13.55
CA PHE A 19 -65.16 26.01 14.38
C PHE A 19 -64.55 26.07 15.81
N GLY A 20 -64.27 27.30 16.29
CA GLY A 20 -64.06 27.66 17.71
C GLY A 20 -62.60 27.60 18.24
N ALA A 21 -62.08 28.56 19.00
CA ALA A 21 -62.57 29.91 19.35
C ALA A 21 -61.38 30.83 19.73
N SER A 22 -61.60 32.15 19.76
CA SER A 22 -60.55 33.19 19.78
C SER A 22 -60.40 33.95 21.11
N SER A 23 -59.17 34.32 21.49
CA SER A 23 -58.83 35.55 22.24
C SER A 23 -57.31 35.80 22.25
N GLN A 24 -56.77 37.02 22.35
CA GLN A 24 -57.18 38.30 21.77
C GLN A 24 -55.95 39.26 21.76
N GLY A 25 -55.77 40.03 20.68
CA GLY A 25 -54.86 41.19 20.61
C GLY A 25 -53.37 40.91 20.31
N SER A 26 -52.58 41.80 19.70
CA SER A 26 -52.79 42.98 18.83
C SER A 26 -51.45 43.74 18.77
N ARG A 27 -50.80 43.78 17.58
CA ARG A 27 -49.72 44.72 17.19
C ARG A 27 -48.40 44.59 18.00
N SER A 28 -47.21 44.54 17.40
CA SER A 28 -46.68 45.46 16.39
C SER A 28 -45.50 44.81 15.65
N ALA A 29 -45.22 45.26 14.42
CA ALA A 29 -43.92 45.01 13.79
C ALA A 29 -42.82 45.80 14.54
N GLY A 30 -41.62 45.21 14.66
CA GLY A 30 -40.48 45.87 15.28
C GLY A 30 -39.32 44.94 15.65
N GLN A 31 -38.33 44.87 14.76
CA GLN A 31 -36.94 44.44 15.01
C GLN A 31 -36.71 42.95 15.29
N ASP A 32 -36.31 42.23 14.24
CA ASP A 32 -35.64 40.93 14.31
C ASP A 32 -34.25 41.08 14.97
N PHE A 33 -34.20 40.93 16.30
CA PHE A 33 -32.94 40.66 17.00
C PHE A 33 -32.75 39.14 17.07
N PHE A 34 -31.66 38.65 16.48
CA PHE A 34 -31.26 37.25 16.59
C PHE A 34 -30.92 36.90 18.05
N ASP A 35 -31.81 36.16 18.71
CA ASP A 35 -31.59 35.66 20.06
C ASP A 35 -30.56 34.52 20.07
N LEU A 36 -29.32 34.88 20.39
CA LEU A 36 -28.19 33.97 20.50
C LEU A 36 -28.26 33.02 21.72
N SER A 37 -29.24 33.18 22.62
CA SER A 37 -29.36 32.31 23.81
C SER A 37 -29.79 30.88 23.46
N SER A 38 -30.44 30.68 22.31
CA SER A 38 -30.89 29.35 21.85
C SER A 38 -29.78 28.43 21.31
N LEU A 39 -28.55 28.94 21.13
CA LEU A 39 -27.40 28.15 20.68
C LEU A 39 -26.63 27.45 21.83
N GLY A 40 -27.06 27.65 23.09
CA GLY A 40 -26.28 27.26 24.28
C GLY A 40 -26.21 25.76 24.62
N SER A 41 -26.90 24.87 23.90
CA SER A 41 -27.23 23.52 24.42
C SER A 41 -26.78 22.31 23.58
N THR A 42 -26.05 22.49 22.47
CA THR A 42 -25.60 21.37 21.61
C THR A 42 -24.08 21.29 21.37
N LEU A 43 -23.29 22.19 21.97
CA LEU A 43 -21.82 22.20 21.87
C LEU A 43 -21.12 21.76 23.16
N SER A 44 -21.57 20.64 23.74
CA SER A 44 -20.76 19.90 24.73
C SER A 44 -19.82 18.89 24.05
N ALA A 45 -19.13 19.32 23.00
CA ALA A 45 -17.95 18.63 22.50
C ALA A 45 -16.77 19.01 23.40
N SER A 46 -16.18 18.01 24.07
CA SER A 46 -15.13 18.21 25.07
C SER A 46 -13.82 18.70 24.44
N TYR A 47 -13.67 20.03 24.29
CA TYR A 47 -12.39 20.69 24.06
C TYR A 47 -11.55 20.71 25.35
N ALA A 48 -11.15 19.53 25.82
CA ALA A 48 -10.06 19.42 26.77
C ALA A 48 -8.77 19.87 26.07
N LEU A 49 -8.11 20.89 26.60
CA LEU A 49 -6.78 21.27 26.12
C LEU A 49 -5.83 20.07 26.28
N PRO A 50 -4.95 19.79 25.30
CA PRO A 50 -4.01 18.68 25.40
C PRO A 50 -3.13 18.85 26.63
N ALA A 51 -2.93 17.77 27.38
CA ALA A 51 -2.10 17.78 28.58
C ALA A 51 -0.68 18.24 28.24
N ALA A 52 -0.14 19.17 29.04
CA ALA A 52 1.24 19.61 28.88
C ALA A 52 2.21 18.43 29.13
N PRO A 53 3.29 18.31 28.34
CA PRO A 53 4.28 17.26 28.55
C PRO A 53 4.96 17.44 29.93
N SER A 54 5.00 16.37 30.70
CA SER A 54 5.66 16.33 32.01
C SER A 54 6.83 15.35 31.99
N ILE A 55 7.95 15.75 32.59
CA ILE A 55 9.11 14.89 32.75
C ILE A 55 8.87 14.04 34.00
N VAL A 56 8.60 12.76 33.80
CA VAL A 56 8.49 11.77 34.87
C VAL A 56 9.74 10.88 34.88
N PRO A 57 10.34 10.60 36.05
CA PRO A 57 11.39 9.60 36.14
C PRO A 57 10.83 8.21 35.77
N LEU A 58 11.69 7.36 35.21
CA LEU A 58 11.37 5.96 34.98
C LEU A 58 11.05 5.31 36.33
N LYS A 59 9.89 4.66 36.44
CA LYS A 59 9.58 3.80 37.60
C LYS A 59 10.51 2.59 37.55
N GLU A 60 11.11 2.24 38.68
CA GLU A 60 12.00 1.09 38.76
C GLU A 60 11.26 -0.21 38.38
N GLY A 61 11.94 -1.08 37.62
CA GLY A 61 11.38 -2.31 37.09
C GLY A 61 11.45 -3.47 38.08
N GLY A 62 10.45 -4.35 38.05
CA GLY A 62 10.41 -5.57 38.87
C GLY A 62 9.94 -6.83 38.13
N ALA A 63 9.72 -6.75 36.81
CA ALA A 63 9.26 -7.87 35.99
C ALA A 63 10.27 -8.17 34.88
N ILE A 64 10.73 -9.41 34.81
CA ILE A 64 11.51 -9.93 33.67
C ILE A 64 10.51 -10.45 32.64
N SER A 65 10.59 -9.97 31.40
CA SER A 65 9.75 -10.40 30.28
C SER A 65 10.63 -10.96 29.15
N GLY A 66 10.06 -11.84 28.33
CA GLY A 66 10.70 -12.33 27.09
C GLY A 66 10.79 -11.25 26.01
N LEU A 67 11.10 -11.66 24.78
CA LEU A 67 11.21 -10.74 23.63
C LEU A 67 9.83 -10.28 23.10
N GLY A 68 8.75 -10.81 23.66
CA GLY A 68 7.38 -10.58 23.18
C GLY A 68 6.97 -11.57 22.09
N GLU A 69 7.64 -12.72 22.05
CA GLU A 69 7.40 -13.81 21.12
C GLU A 69 5.97 -14.36 21.24
N LYS A 70 5.36 -14.66 20.08
CA LYS A 70 3.99 -15.17 20.00
C LYS A 70 3.93 -16.41 19.12
N TYR A 71 3.49 -17.52 19.70
CA TYR A 71 3.19 -18.75 18.98
C TYR A 71 1.70 -18.82 18.64
N ASN A 72 1.36 -19.24 17.43
CA ASN A 72 -0.02 -19.43 16.97
C ASN A 72 -0.11 -20.64 16.03
N VAL A 73 -1.19 -21.40 16.14
CA VAL A 73 -1.52 -22.50 15.22
C VAL A 73 -2.73 -22.09 14.40
N SER A 74 -2.58 -22.06 13.07
CA SER A 74 -3.67 -21.77 12.16
C SER A 74 -4.65 -22.95 12.13
N SER A 75 -5.89 -22.73 12.56
CA SER A 75 -6.94 -23.75 12.54
C SER A 75 -7.39 -24.17 11.13
N ALA A 76 -7.16 -23.32 10.12
CA ALA A 76 -7.55 -23.57 8.74
C ALA A 76 -6.50 -24.35 7.92
N SER A 77 -5.22 -24.17 8.22
CA SER A 77 -4.10 -24.83 7.51
C SER A 77 -3.35 -25.87 8.35
N GLY A 78 -3.57 -25.91 9.66
CA GLY A 78 -2.80 -26.74 10.59
C GLY A 78 -1.35 -26.30 10.79
N THR A 79 -0.95 -25.17 10.22
CA THR A 79 0.44 -24.68 10.27
C THR A 79 0.76 -24.03 11.60
N GLY A 80 1.97 -24.32 12.10
CA GLY A 80 2.54 -23.67 13.27
C GLY A 80 3.28 -22.40 12.85
N SER A 81 3.00 -21.30 13.53
CA SER A 81 3.62 -19.99 13.29
C SER A 81 4.19 -19.40 14.58
N LEU A 82 5.32 -18.71 14.46
CA LEU A 82 5.99 -18.02 15.57
C LEU A 82 6.43 -16.64 15.09
N SER A 83 6.15 -15.60 15.86
CA SER A 83 6.57 -14.22 15.57
C SER A 83 7.44 -13.70 16.70
N VAL A 84 8.68 -13.34 16.40
CA VAL A 84 9.62 -12.69 17.33
C VAL A 84 9.80 -11.24 16.89
N PRO A 85 9.20 -10.26 17.59
CA PRO A 85 9.31 -8.85 17.20
C PRO A 85 10.73 -8.33 17.47
N ILE A 86 11.31 -7.61 16.51
CA ILE A 86 12.60 -6.94 16.68
C ILE A 86 12.29 -5.54 17.23
N GLN A 87 12.64 -5.32 18.49
CA GLN A 87 12.34 -4.06 19.18
C GLN A 87 13.24 -2.94 18.64
N THR A 88 12.61 -1.93 18.06
CA THR A 88 13.25 -0.74 17.51
C THR A 88 12.87 0.47 18.36
N SER A 89 13.78 1.42 18.56
CA SER A 89 13.49 2.62 19.33
C SER A 89 12.45 3.48 18.60
N PRO A 90 11.33 3.86 19.23
CA PRO A 90 10.37 4.78 18.64
C PRO A 90 11.06 6.12 18.33
N ALA A 91 10.97 6.60 17.08
CA ALA A 91 11.45 7.92 16.74
C ALA A 91 10.38 8.98 17.01
N ARG A 92 10.56 10.19 16.46
CA ARG A 92 9.60 11.29 16.60
C ARG A 92 8.19 10.82 16.22
N ARG A 93 7.23 11.08 17.13
CA ARG A 93 5.81 10.72 16.99
C ARG A 93 5.53 9.22 16.79
N GLY A 94 6.47 8.33 17.11
CA GLY A 94 6.29 6.88 17.00
C GLY A 94 6.52 6.33 15.59
N MET A 95 7.08 7.09 14.65
CA MET A 95 7.61 6.50 13.42
C MET A 95 8.77 5.56 13.78
N GLN A 96 8.64 4.29 13.43
CA GLN A 96 9.70 3.29 13.60
C GLN A 96 9.51 2.11 12.62
N PRO A 97 10.58 1.43 12.22
CA PRO A 97 10.47 0.21 11.44
C PRO A 97 9.86 -0.90 12.31
N GLN A 98 8.69 -1.40 11.89
CA GLN A 98 8.00 -2.53 12.52
C GLN A 98 8.55 -3.84 11.97
N LEU A 99 9.63 -4.32 12.58
CA LEU A 99 10.29 -5.54 12.16
C LEU A 99 9.90 -6.74 13.03
N ALA A 100 9.74 -7.91 12.42
CA ALA A 100 9.58 -9.17 13.13
C ALA A 100 10.21 -10.32 12.35
N LEU A 101 10.91 -11.21 13.04
CA LEU A 101 11.30 -12.49 12.49
C LEU A 101 10.12 -13.46 12.63
N GLN A 102 9.54 -13.87 11.49
CA GLN A 102 8.40 -14.79 11.45
C GLN A 102 8.82 -16.17 10.99
N TYR A 103 8.27 -17.20 11.63
CA TYR A 103 8.33 -18.59 11.22
C TYR A 103 6.96 -19.07 10.77
N ASP A 104 6.90 -19.84 9.68
CA ASP A 104 5.77 -20.70 9.33
C ASP A 104 6.31 -22.08 8.92
N SER A 105 5.79 -23.13 9.56
CA SER A 105 6.08 -24.54 9.26
C SER A 105 5.90 -24.95 7.78
N ALA A 106 5.09 -24.23 6.99
CA ALA A 106 4.87 -24.48 5.57
C ALA A 106 5.63 -23.51 4.64
N ALA A 107 6.38 -22.54 5.18
CA ALA A 107 7.20 -21.65 4.36
C ALA A 107 8.47 -22.35 3.88
N GLY A 108 8.95 -21.93 2.70
CA GLY A 108 10.16 -22.45 2.07
C GLY A 108 11.45 -21.94 2.73
N ASN A 109 12.56 -22.03 2.00
CA ASN A 109 13.83 -21.46 2.44
C ASN A 109 13.85 -19.94 2.26
N SER A 110 14.58 -19.23 3.12
CA SER A 110 14.81 -17.79 3.05
C SER A 110 16.24 -17.44 3.46
N GLU A 111 16.56 -16.15 3.44
CA GLU A 111 17.78 -15.56 3.98
C GLU A 111 17.97 -15.76 5.51
N PHE A 112 16.92 -16.18 6.24
CA PHE A 112 16.98 -16.58 7.66
C PHE A 112 16.82 -18.10 7.88
N GLY A 113 16.84 -18.89 6.80
CA GLY A 113 16.72 -20.35 6.83
C GLY A 113 15.28 -20.86 6.68
N LEU A 114 15.13 -22.19 6.71
CA LEU A 114 13.87 -22.88 6.40
C LEU A 114 12.72 -22.47 7.33
N GLY A 115 11.59 -22.05 6.74
CA GLY A 115 10.38 -21.65 7.43
C GLY A 115 10.44 -20.24 8.06
N TRP A 116 11.64 -19.71 8.30
CA TRP A 116 11.86 -18.36 8.81
C TRP A 116 11.83 -17.32 7.67
N GLN A 117 11.58 -16.06 8.01
CA GLN A 117 11.65 -14.90 7.10
C GLN A 117 11.58 -13.59 7.91
N LEU A 118 12.28 -12.55 7.47
CA LEU A 118 12.09 -11.21 8.04
C LEU A 118 10.82 -10.57 7.48
N ARG A 119 10.10 -9.86 8.34
CA ARG A 119 8.91 -9.07 8.03
C ARG A 119 9.10 -7.64 8.51
N GLY A 120 8.54 -6.69 7.76
CA GLY A 120 8.58 -5.27 8.09
C GLY A 120 8.94 -4.36 6.91
N GLY A 121 9.50 -4.91 5.83
CA GLY A 121 9.50 -4.28 4.52
C GLY A 121 8.33 -4.79 3.67
N ALA A 122 7.64 -3.89 2.98
CA ALA A 122 6.69 -4.22 1.94
C ALA A 122 7.39 -4.32 0.57
N SER A 123 6.74 -4.96 -0.40
CA SER A 123 7.20 -4.97 -1.80
C SER A 123 6.03 -5.01 -2.77
N ILE A 124 6.27 -4.56 -4.01
CA ILE A 124 5.35 -4.79 -5.13
C ILE A 124 6.07 -5.74 -6.09
N THR A 125 5.47 -6.90 -6.37
CA THR A 125 6.12 -7.99 -7.10
C THR A 125 5.25 -8.47 -8.25
N ARG A 126 5.85 -8.90 -9.36
CA ARG A 126 5.10 -9.51 -10.48
C ARG A 126 4.51 -10.85 -10.09
N LYS A 127 3.28 -11.10 -10.51
CA LYS A 127 2.55 -12.33 -10.20
C LYS A 127 3.04 -13.51 -11.04
N THR A 128 3.59 -14.52 -10.37
CA THR A 128 4.04 -15.78 -10.99
C THR A 128 3.01 -16.92 -10.91
N SER A 129 2.01 -16.81 -10.03
CA SER A 129 1.06 -17.91 -9.73
C SER A 129 0.10 -18.29 -10.88
N LYS A 130 0.18 -17.62 -12.03
CA LYS A 130 -0.64 -17.88 -13.23
C LYS A 130 0.20 -17.99 -14.52
N GLY A 131 1.51 -18.20 -14.38
CA GLY A 131 2.47 -18.23 -15.48
C GLY A 131 3.61 -17.24 -15.27
N LEU A 132 4.61 -17.29 -16.15
CA LEU A 132 5.76 -16.40 -16.11
C LEU A 132 5.38 -14.97 -16.54
N PRO A 133 5.92 -13.92 -15.89
CA PRO A 133 5.78 -12.55 -16.35
C PRO A 133 6.43 -12.36 -17.74
N ARG A 134 5.81 -11.55 -18.61
CA ARG A 134 6.29 -11.30 -19.97
C ARG A 134 7.06 -9.98 -20.09
N TYR A 135 6.99 -9.10 -19.09
CA TYR A 135 7.67 -7.80 -19.07
C TYR A 135 7.29 -6.86 -20.23
N HIS A 136 6.12 -7.05 -20.85
CA HIS A 136 5.61 -6.17 -21.90
C HIS A 136 4.82 -5.02 -21.26
N ASP A 137 5.54 -4.09 -20.63
CA ASP A 137 4.97 -2.94 -19.92
C ASP A 137 5.41 -1.62 -20.57
N PRO A 138 4.72 -1.16 -21.62
CA PRO A 138 5.00 0.16 -22.18
C PRO A 138 4.69 1.26 -21.15
N ALA A 139 5.38 2.40 -21.27
CA ALA A 139 5.19 3.54 -20.38
C ALA A 139 3.73 4.08 -20.38
N SER A 140 3.00 3.87 -21.48
CA SER A 140 1.57 4.12 -21.63
C SER A 140 0.95 3.01 -22.50
N GLY A 141 -0.32 2.69 -22.28
CA GLY A 141 -1.03 1.61 -23.01
C GLY A 141 -1.11 0.26 -22.25
N PRO A 142 -1.58 -0.81 -22.89
CA PRO A 142 -1.85 -2.09 -22.22
C PRO A 142 -0.56 -2.74 -21.68
N GLU A 143 -0.68 -3.41 -20.54
CA GLU A 143 0.39 -4.18 -19.90
C GLU A 143 0.07 -5.68 -19.89
N SER A 144 1.09 -6.53 -19.93
CA SER A 144 0.91 -7.99 -19.93
C SER A 144 0.77 -8.61 -18.54
N ASP A 145 1.37 -7.96 -17.54
CA ASP A 145 1.65 -8.61 -16.25
C ASP A 145 0.78 -8.04 -15.12
N VAL A 146 0.51 -8.87 -14.11
CA VAL A 146 -0.21 -8.47 -12.90
C VAL A 146 0.79 -8.24 -11.78
N PHE A 147 0.64 -7.14 -11.05
CA PHE A 147 1.45 -6.82 -9.88
C PHE A 147 0.73 -7.23 -8.59
N VAL A 148 1.48 -7.52 -7.54
CA VAL A 148 0.95 -7.94 -6.23
C VAL A 148 1.61 -7.09 -5.14
N LEU A 149 0.82 -6.40 -4.32
CA LEU A 149 1.30 -5.68 -3.15
C LEU A 149 1.45 -6.63 -1.96
N SER A 150 2.63 -6.62 -1.34
CA SER A 150 3.03 -7.41 -0.16
C SER A 150 2.67 -8.90 -0.24
N GLY A 151 2.67 -9.47 -1.45
CA GLY A 151 2.35 -10.87 -1.71
C GLY A 151 0.87 -11.27 -1.57
N MET A 152 -0.02 -10.35 -1.16
CA MET A 152 -1.43 -10.67 -0.85
C MET A 152 -2.44 -10.09 -1.85
N GLU A 153 -2.21 -8.87 -2.35
CA GLU A 153 -3.22 -8.12 -3.11
C GLU A 153 -2.86 -7.99 -4.60
N ASP A 154 -3.58 -8.71 -5.47
CA ASP A 154 -3.53 -8.49 -6.92
C ASP A 154 -3.93 -7.06 -7.26
N LEU A 155 -3.01 -6.29 -7.82
CA LEU A 155 -3.25 -4.94 -8.30
C LEU A 155 -3.88 -4.98 -9.69
N VAL A 156 -4.86 -4.09 -9.91
CA VAL A 156 -5.57 -3.91 -11.18
C VAL A 156 -5.44 -2.44 -11.58
N PRO A 157 -5.06 -2.13 -12.83
CA PRO A 157 -5.01 -0.74 -13.30
C PRO A 157 -6.39 -0.10 -13.24
N VAL A 158 -6.44 1.19 -12.85
CA VAL A 158 -7.69 1.96 -12.90
C VAL A 158 -7.94 2.39 -14.33
N PHE A 159 -9.14 2.16 -14.87
CA PHE A 159 -9.48 2.59 -16.22
C PHE A 159 -10.09 3.98 -16.23
N LYS A 160 -9.69 4.78 -17.23
CA LYS A 160 -10.18 6.13 -17.48
C LYS A 160 -11.66 6.08 -17.86
N LYS A 161 -12.43 7.01 -17.31
CA LYS A 161 -13.87 7.15 -17.56
C LYS A 161 -14.19 8.44 -18.28
N ASP A 162 -15.30 8.46 -19.00
CA ASP A 162 -15.89 9.68 -19.54
C ASP A 162 -16.71 10.43 -18.47
N ALA A 163 -17.33 11.54 -18.88
CA ALA A 163 -18.18 12.36 -18.00
C ALA A 163 -19.48 11.65 -17.55
N SER A 164 -19.88 10.56 -18.21
CA SER A 164 -21.02 9.72 -17.81
C SER A 164 -20.63 8.55 -16.89
N GLY A 165 -19.32 8.34 -16.67
CA GLY A 165 -18.77 7.27 -15.84
C GLY A 165 -18.49 5.96 -16.60
N VAL A 166 -18.68 5.93 -17.92
CA VAL A 166 -18.39 4.78 -18.79
C VAL A 166 -16.88 4.67 -19.01
N ILE A 167 -16.35 3.45 -18.98
CA ILE A 167 -14.93 3.17 -19.23
C ILE A 167 -14.61 3.43 -20.70
N LEU A 168 -13.57 4.23 -20.96
CA LEU A 168 -13.09 4.50 -22.31
C LEU A 168 -12.36 3.30 -22.90
N GLN A 169 -12.52 3.08 -24.20
CA GLN A 169 -11.77 2.09 -24.98
C GLN A 169 -10.93 2.77 -26.06
N ASP A 170 -9.80 2.15 -26.42
CA ASP A 170 -8.95 2.56 -27.53
C ASP A 170 -9.50 2.04 -28.87
N SER A 171 -8.86 2.43 -29.98
CA SER A 171 -9.25 1.99 -31.34
C SER A 171 -9.11 0.49 -31.60
N ALA A 172 -8.50 -0.27 -30.68
CA ALA A 172 -8.39 -1.73 -30.73
C ALA A 172 -9.33 -2.44 -29.73
N GLY A 173 -10.16 -1.68 -29.00
CA GLY A 173 -11.14 -2.19 -28.03
C GLY A 173 -10.59 -2.44 -26.62
N ASN A 174 -9.32 -2.09 -26.33
CA ASN A 174 -8.76 -2.24 -24.98
C ASN A 174 -9.25 -1.09 -24.09
N HIS A 175 -9.47 -1.35 -22.80
CA HIS A 175 -9.77 -0.28 -21.85
C HIS A 175 -8.58 0.69 -21.69
N VAL A 176 -8.84 1.99 -21.81
CA VAL A 176 -7.84 3.04 -21.62
C VAL A 176 -7.55 3.20 -20.13
N THR A 177 -6.28 3.09 -19.73
CA THR A 177 -5.85 3.26 -18.34
C THR A 177 -5.93 4.73 -17.89
N GLU A 178 -6.25 4.97 -16.62
CA GLU A 178 -6.16 6.27 -15.95
C GLU A 178 -4.68 6.62 -15.71
N GLU A 179 -4.16 7.47 -16.59
CA GLU A 179 -2.78 7.94 -16.57
C GLU A 179 -2.74 9.47 -16.51
N SER A 180 -1.71 9.99 -15.85
CA SER A 180 -1.40 11.42 -15.79
C SER A 180 0.10 11.64 -15.96
N VAL A 181 0.50 12.70 -16.66
CA VAL A 181 1.91 13.10 -16.76
C VAL A 181 2.25 14.02 -15.59
N ARG A 182 3.35 13.74 -14.88
CA ARG A 182 3.84 14.54 -13.75
C ARG A 182 5.35 14.74 -13.89
N GLY A 183 5.74 15.95 -14.30
CA GLY A 183 7.13 16.21 -14.70
C GLY A 183 7.53 15.24 -15.81
N ASN A 184 8.65 14.54 -15.61
CA ASN A 184 9.19 13.57 -16.57
C ASN A 184 8.63 12.13 -16.42
N HIS A 185 7.48 11.94 -15.77
CA HIS A 185 6.91 10.62 -15.49
C HIS A 185 5.48 10.46 -16.01
N VAL A 186 5.17 9.28 -16.57
CA VAL A 186 3.80 8.77 -16.67
C VAL A 186 3.44 8.12 -15.34
N VAL A 187 2.32 8.55 -14.76
CA VAL A 187 1.81 8.05 -13.49
C VAL A 187 0.50 7.30 -13.74
N ARG A 188 0.55 5.98 -13.57
CA ARG A 188 -0.55 5.04 -13.75
C ARG A 188 -1.13 4.64 -12.40
N ARG A 189 -2.45 4.73 -12.23
CA ARG A 189 -3.11 4.39 -10.96
C ARG A 189 -3.52 2.91 -10.92
N TYR A 190 -3.46 2.31 -9.73
CA TYR A 190 -3.92 0.95 -9.44
C TYR A 190 -4.88 0.90 -8.25
N PHE A 191 -5.67 -0.17 -8.18
CA PHE A 191 -6.41 -0.57 -6.97
C PHE A 191 -6.16 -2.06 -6.66
N PRO A 192 -6.18 -2.47 -5.39
CA PRO A 192 -6.33 -3.88 -5.00
C PRO A 192 -7.61 -4.49 -5.58
N ARG A 193 -7.54 -5.73 -6.08
CA ARG A 193 -8.71 -6.46 -6.62
C ARG A 193 -9.80 -6.68 -5.56
N SER A 194 -9.39 -6.96 -4.32
CA SER A 194 -10.28 -6.96 -3.16
C SER A 194 -10.04 -5.68 -2.40
N ARG A 195 -11.07 -4.82 -2.29
CA ARG A 195 -10.94 -3.50 -1.66
C ARG A 195 -10.98 -3.62 -0.13
N GLN A 196 -9.85 -4.01 0.46
CA GLN A 196 -9.66 -3.99 1.93
C GLN A 196 -9.14 -2.64 2.42
N THR A 197 -8.32 -1.94 1.61
CA THR A 197 -7.74 -0.64 1.94
C THR A 197 -8.17 0.45 0.94
N PHE A 198 -8.12 1.71 1.37
CA PHE A 198 -8.35 2.89 0.50
C PHE A 198 -7.04 3.53 0.00
N ALA A 199 -5.92 2.82 0.08
CA ALA A 199 -4.62 3.32 -0.34
C ALA A 199 -4.58 3.72 -1.82
N ARG A 200 -3.91 4.84 -2.10
CA ARG A 200 -3.65 5.34 -3.46
C ARG A 200 -2.36 4.72 -3.97
N ILE A 201 -2.48 3.72 -4.84
CA ILE A 201 -1.35 3.02 -5.45
C ILE A 201 -1.07 3.60 -6.84
N GLU A 202 0.17 3.98 -7.09
CA GLU A 202 0.64 4.57 -8.36
C GLU A 202 1.94 3.92 -8.82
N ARG A 203 2.00 3.52 -10.10
CA ARG A 203 3.27 3.23 -10.80
C ARG A 203 3.74 4.49 -11.49
N TRP A 204 5.02 4.82 -11.32
CA TRP A 204 5.68 5.96 -11.93
C TRP A 204 6.74 5.44 -12.91
N THR A 205 6.56 5.71 -14.20
CA THR A 205 7.48 5.31 -15.26
C THR A 205 8.07 6.57 -15.90
N ASN A 206 9.40 6.69 -15.89
CA ASN A 206 10.11 7.82 -16.47
C ASN A 206 10.00 7.81 -18.02
N LEU A 207 9.79 8.99 -18.61
CA LEU A 207 9.54 9.17 -20.05
C LEU A 207 10.82 9.07 -20.89
N GLU A 208 11.95 9.54 -20.35
CA GLU A 208 13.27 9.50 -21.02
C GLU A 208 13.96 8.14 -20.79
N SER A 209 13.89 7.62 -19.57
CA SER A 209 14.45 6.31 -19.19
C SER A 209 13.33 5.34 -18.82
N ARG A 210 12.78 4.62 -19.79
CA ARG A 210 11.64 3.69 -19.55
C ARG A 210 11.96 2.55 -18.58
N ASN A 211 13.25 2.26 -18.38
CA ASN A 211 13.74 1.30 -17.39
C ASN A 211 13.71 1.84 -15.96
N ASP A 212 13.58 3.16 -15.78
CA ASP A 212 13.41 3.78 -14.48
C ASP A 212 11.92 3.81 -14.10
N VAL A 213 11.53 2.78 -13.34
CA VAL A 213 10.18 2.58 -12.84
C VAL A 213 10.26 2.44 -11.33
N HIS A 214 9.45 3.22 -10.62
CA HIS A 214 9.24 3.09 -9.18
C HIS A 214 7.73 3.07 -8.88
N TRP A 215 7.37 2.70 -7.66
CA TRP A 215 5.98 2.76 -7.20
C TRP A 215 5.84 3.65 -5.99
N ARG A 216 4.64 4.21 -5.82
CA ARG A 216 4.25 5.01 -4.67
C ARG A 216 2.91 4.55 -4.14
N VAL A 217 2.82 4.33 -2.84
CA VAL A 217 1.58 4.01 -2.13
C VAL A 217 1.35 5.10 -1.08
N VAL A 218 0.21 5.80 -1.16
CA VAL A 218 -0.22 6.72 -0.10
C VAL A 218 -1.33 6.04 0.69
N THR A 219 -1.13 5.85 2.00
CA THR A 219 -2.08 5.19 2.90
C THR A 219 -3.24 6.11 3.29
N GLU A 220 -4.24 5.59 4.00
CA GLU A 220 -5.37 6.40 4.48
C GLU A 220 -4.99 7.38 5.59
N GLU A 221 -3.93 7.08 6.35
CA GLU A 221 -3.27 8.00 7.29
C GLU A 221 -2.38 9.05 6.59
N ASN A 222 -2.41 9.09 5.25
CA ASN A 222 -1.63 9.97 4.39
C ASN A 222 -0.10 9.80 4.56
N SER A 223 0.34 8.60 4.95
CA SER A 223 1.75 8.20 4.89
C SER A 223 2.10 7.79 3.45
N THR A 224 3.27 8.21 2.95
CA THR A 224 3.73 7.90 1.60
C THR A 224 4.86 6.87 1.65
N LEU A 225 4.65 5.70 1.08
CA LEU A 225 5.66 4.66 0.88
C LEU A 225 6.16 4.72 -0.56
N VAL A 226 7.48 4.63 -0.76
CA VAL A 226 8.12 4.55 -2.08
C VAL A 226 8.77 3.17 -2.22
N PHE A 227 8.71 2.59 -3.42
CA PHE A 227 9.24 1.26 -3.71
C PHE A 227 10.14 1.29 -4.95
N GLY A 228 11.35 0.74 -4.81
CA GLY A 228 12.33 0.65 -5.88
C GLY A 228 12.73 2.03 -6.42
N SER A 229 13.08 2.98 -5.55
CA SER A 229 13.59 4.29 -5.99
C SER A 229 14.96 4.20 -6.65
N ASP A 230 15.74 3.15 -6.38
CA ASP A 230 17.07 2.91 -6.96
C ASP A 230 17.26 1.44 -7.41
N ALA A 231 18.45 1.10 -7.90
CA ALA A 231 18.78 -0.25 -8.34
C ALA A 231 18.98 -1.26 -7.18
N ASN A 232 19.22 -0.80 -5.94
CA ASN A 232 19.39 -1.67 -4.78
C ASN A 232 18.05 -2.14 -4.22
N SER A 233 17.03 -1.28 -4.30
CA SER A 233 15.63 -1.53 -3.94
C SER A 233 14.82 -2.21 -5.06
N ARG A 234 15.47 -2.76 -6.09
CA ARG A 234 14.86 -3.49 -7.20
C ARG A 234 15.47 -4.89 -7.31
N ILE A 235 14.63 -5.93 -7.42
CA ILE A 235 15.03 -7.26 -7.88
C ILE A 235 14.76 -7.31 -9.38
N PHE A 236 15.79 -7.53 -10.20
CA PHE A 236 15.68 -7.51 -11.66
C PHE A 236 16.63 -8.54 -12.32
N ASP A 237 16.30 -8.89 -13.57
CA ASP A 237 17.16 -9.74 -14.42
C ASP A 237 18.48 -9.02 -14.72
N GLN A 238 19.60 -9.56 -14.20
CA GLN A 238 20.95 -9.03 -14.45
C GLN A 238 21.56 -9.49 -15.77
N SER A 239 20.90 -10.41 -16.51
CA SER A 239 21.36 -10.76 -17.85
C SER A 239 21.22 -9.55 -18.79
N ALA A 240 22.12 -9.45 -19.78
CA ALA A 240 22.07 -8.34 -20.73
C ALA A 240 20.78 -8.43 -21.55
N ALA A 241 19.84 -7.52 -21.26
CA ALA A 241 18.53 -7.48 -21.90
C ALA A 241 18.68 -7.41 -23.43
N VAL A 242 18.18 -8.45 -24.12
CA VAL A 242 18.28 -8.60 -25.58
C VAL A 242 17.62 -7.44 -26.35
N ASP A 243 16.69 -6.75 -25.69
CA ASP A 243 15.90 -5.61 -26.17
C ASP A 243 16.26 -4.27 -25.50
N GLY A 244 17.24 -4.25 -24.59
CA GLY A 244 17.64 -3.07 -23.81
C GLY A 244 16.69 -2.69 -22.66
N ASN A 245 15.68 -3.52 -22.34
CA ASN A 245 14.74 -3.25 -21.25
C ASN A 245 15.11 -4.00 -19.95
N ILE A 246 15.20 -3.30 -18.82
CA ILE A 246 15.47 -3.92 -17.52
C ILE A 246 14.21 -4.65 -17.03
N ARG A 247 14.28 -5.97 -16.91
CA ARG A 247 13.17 -6.81 -16.44
C ARG A 247 13.11 -6.81 -14.91
N ILE A 248 12.54 -5.75 -14.35
CA ILE A 248 12.34 -5.62 -12.89
C ILE A 248 11.23 -6.57 -12.44
N PHE A 249 11.55 -7.53 -11.58
CA PHE A 249 10.63 -8.52 -11.01
C PHE A 249 9.92 -8.03 -9.74
N SER A 250 10.65 -7.31 -8.86
CA SER A 250 10.11 -6.78 -7.61
C SER A 250 10.69 -5.40 -7.29
N TRP A 251 9.85 -4.54 -6.73
CA TRP A 251 10.19 -3.23 -6.16
C TRP A 251 10.04 -3.32 -4.65
N LEU A 252 11.15 -3.20 -3.92
CA LEU A 252 11.18 -3.24 -2.45
C LEU A 252 10.93 -1.84 -1.90
N GLN A 253 10.24 -1.73 -0.77
CA GLN A 253 9.99 -0.45 -0.08
C GLN A 253 11.32 0.22 0.26
N SER A 254 11.66 1.33 -0.39
CA SER A 254 12.90 2.08 -0.18
C SER A 254 12.75 3.22 0.83
N GLU A 255 11.58 3.86 0.88
CA GLU A 255 11.35 5.05 1.70
C GLU A 255 9.94 5.08 2.29
N THR A 256 9.76 5.81 3.39
CA THR A 256 8.46 6.09 3.97
C THR A 256 8.47 7.47 4.63
N TYR A 257 7.45 8.27 4.35
CA TYR A 257 7.26 9.63 4.83
C TYR A 257 5.90 9.79 5.51
N ASP A 258 5.84 10.53 6.62
CA ASP A 258 4.57 10.91 7.25
C ASP A 258 4.17 12.37 6.98
N THR A 259 2.99 12.75 7.47
CA THR A 259 2.44 14.11 7.35
C THR A 259 3.16 15.16 8.22
N TYR A 260 4.14 14.75 9.01
CA TYR A 260 4.89 15.59 9.93
C TYR A 260 6.36 15.77 9.51
N GLY A 261 6.73 15.27 8.34
CA GLY A 261 8.09 15.37 7.79
C GLY A 261 9.07 14.35 8.37
N ASN A 262 8.62 13.34 9.12
CA ASN A 262 9.48 12.23 9.50
C ASN A 262 9.70 11.33 8.28
N ALA A 263 10.91 10.79 8.15
CA ALA A 263 11.32 9.90 7.09
C ALA A 263 11.96 8.62 7.65
N MET A 264 11.80 7.52 6.92
CA MET A 264 12.42 6.23 7.18
C MET A 264 12.90 5.65 5.84
N THR A 265 14.17 5.21 5.80
CA THR A 265 14.80 4.71 4.57
C THR A 265 15.29 3.28 4.78
N PHE A 266 15.14 2.47 3.74
CA PHE A 266 15.52 1.07 3.68
C PHE A 266 16.62 0.90 2.64
N THR A 267 17.82 0.55 3.09
CA THR A 267 18.95 0.24 2.21
C THR A 267 19.06 -1.27 2.04
N TYR A 268 19.53 -1.69 0.88
CA TYR A 268 19.50 -3.08 0.44
C TYR A 268 20.86 -3.46 -0.14
N LYS A 269 21.45 -4.57 0.33
CA LYS A 269 22.66 -5.14 -0.25
C LYS A 269 22.27 -6.15 -1.32
N GLN A 270 22.72 -5.93 -2.56
CA GLN A 270 22.64 -6.94 -3.61
C GLN A 270 23.54 -8.14 -3.28
N GLU A 271 23.17 -9.31 -3.79
CA GLU A 271 23.98 -10.53 -3.72
C GLU A 271 25.30 -10.34 -4.48
N ASP A 272 26.39 -10.85 -3.93
CA ASP A 272 27.71 -10.86 -4.55
C ASP A 272 28.38 -12.23 -4.40
N SER A 273 29.33 -12.57 -5.26
CA SER A 273 30.08 -13.84 -5.18
C SER A 273 31.14 -13.85 -4.08
N ALA A 274 31.00 -13.01 -3.04
CA ALA A 274 31.98 -12.90 -1.97
C ALA A 274 31.95 -14.15 -1.09
N SER A 275 33.09 -14.82 -0.96
CA SER A 275 33.25 -16.07 -0.19
C SER A 275 32.62 -17.33 -0.81
N VAL A 276 32.19 -17.30 -2.07
CA VAL A 276 31.76 -18.49 -2.83
C VAL A 276 32.99 -19.26 -3.36
N SER A 277 32.98 -20.59 -3.25
CA SER A 277 34.11 -21.47 -3.58
C SER A 277 33.95 -22.12 -4.96
N GLY A 278 34.60 -21.56 -5.98
CA GLY A 278 34.51 -22.03 -7.37
C GLY A 278 34.97 -23.48 -7.67
N GLU A 279 35.32 -24.27 -6.65
CA GLU A 279 35.76 -25.67 -6.76
C GLU A 279 34.63 -26.69 -6.54
N ALA A 280 33.51 -26.29 -5.92
CA ALA A 280 32.38 -27.19 -5.68
C ALA A 280 31.48 -27.32 -6.94
N ALA A 281 31.17 -28.54 -7.38
CA ALA A 281 30.39 -28.76 -8.62
C ALA A 281 28.95 -28.19 -8.60
N HIS A 282 28.41 -27.85 -7.43
CA HIS A 282 27.13 -27.15 -7.28
C HIS A 282 27.27 -25.61 -7.24
N GLU A 283 28.49 -25.10 -7.09
CA GLU A 283 28.85 -23.67 -7.20
C GLU A 283 29.48 -23.37 -8.59
N ALA A 284 29.95 -24.40 -9.30
CA ALA A 284 30.55 -24.33 -10.64
C ALA A 284 29.56 -23.98 -11.78
N PHE A 285 28.27 -23.85 -11.48
CA PHE A 285 27.25 -23.29 -12.37
C PHE A 285 26.67 -21.98 -11.81
N PRO A 286 27.47 -20.88 -11.76
CA PRO A 286 26.84 -19.56 -11.77
C PRO A 286 25.99 -19.46 -13.05
N PRO A 287 24.82 -18.80 -13.04
CA PRO A 287 23.95 -18.72 -14.21
C PRO A 287 24.75 -18.21 -15.42
N LEU A 288 24.89 -19.08 -16.42
CA LEU A 288 25.89 -18.93 -17.47
C LEU A 288 25.66 -17.64 -18.27
N LYS A 289 26.74 -16.91 -18.55
CA LYS A 289 26.76 -15.71 -19.42
C LYS A 289 26.45 -15.99 -20.90
N SER A 290 25.76 -17.08 -21.23
CA SER A 290 25.46 -17.48 -22.61
C SER A 290 24.14 -18.26 -22.72
N VAL A 291 23.24 -17.71 -23.53
CA VAL A 291 21.91 -18.24 -23.87
C VAL A 291 21.97 -19.62 -24.52
N THR A 292 21.18 -20.59 -24.03
CA THR A 292 20.39 -21.50 -24.90
C THR A 292 19.24 -22.19 -24.16
N GLY A 293 18.00 -21.84 -24.53
CA GLY A 293 16.82 -22.70 -24.54
C GLY A 293 16.47 -23.59 -23.33
N GLY A 294 15.66 -23.07 -22.41
CA GLY A 294 14.79 -23.89 -21.56
C GLY A 294 14.73 -23.47 -20.10
N GLN A 295 13.52 -23.15 -19.62
CA GLN A 295 13.18 -22.94 -18.20
C GLN A 295 13.91 -21.77 -17.52
N ASP A 296 13.57 -20.53 -17.87
CA ASP A 296 14.06 -19.33 -17.18
C ASP A 296 13.56 -19.27 -15.72
N TRP A 297 14.44 -19.62 -14.78
CA TRP A 297 14.27 -19.35 -13.37
C TRP A 297 15.08 -18.12 -12.99
N ILE A 298 14.42 -17.07 -12.50
CA ILE A 298 15.09 -16.03 -11.71
C ILE A 298 15.07 -16.53 -10.26
N PRO A 299 16.19 -17.02 -9.70
CA PRO A 299 16.24 -17.36 -8.28
C PRO A 299 16.04 -16.08 -7.47
N SER A 300 15.18 -16.15 -6.44
CA SER A 300 14.97 -15.08 -5.48
C SER A 300 16.32 -14.70 -4.85
N GLN A 301 16.86 -13.55 -5.27
CA GLN A 301 18.09 -13.02 -4.68
C GLN A 301 17.80 -12.69 -3.21
N PRO A 302 18.51 -13.27 -2.23
CA PRO A 302 18.45 -12.79 -0.87
C PRO A 302 19.04 -11.38 -0.86
N ILE A 303 18.31 -10.42 -0.28
CA ILE A 303 18.77 -9.04 -0.18
C ILE A 303 18.86 -8.68 1.29
N GLY A 304 20.09 -8.43 1.75
CA GLY A 304 20.34 -7.99 3.12
C GLY A 304 19.80 -6.58 3.33
N GLN A 305 18.85 -6.41 4.26
CA GLN A 305 18.32 -5.10 4.62
C GLN A 305 19.23 -4.42 5.63
N ALA A 306 19.80 -3.27 5.25
CA ALA A 306 20.51 -2.35 6.13
C ALA A 306 19.63 -1.12 6.37
N LEU A 307 19.46 -0.71 7.63
CA LEU A 307 18.62 0.42 7.98
C LEU A 307 19.47 1.59 8.44
N SER A 308 19.28 2.74 7.80
CA SER A 308 19.84 4.02 8.23
C SER A 308 18.70 4.94 8.66
N TYR A 309 18.86 5.57 9.82
CA TYR A 309 17.90 6.53 10.36
C TYR A 309 18.64 7.80 10.77
N GLY A 310 18.26 8.94 10.20
CA GLY A 310 18.80 10.25 10.53
C GLY A 310 17.97 11.37 9.90
N PRO A 311 17.98 12.57 10.50
CA PRO A 311 17.37 13.74 9.89
C PRO A 311 18.15 14.15 8.63
N THR A 312 17.44 14.40 7.54
CA THR A 312 18.02 15.01 6.34
C THR A 312 18.15 16.52 6.53
N ASP A 313 19.19 16.95 7.25
CA ASP A 313 19.58 18.36 7.29
C ASP A 313 20.23 18.76 5.96
N SER A 314 19.39 19.04 4.96
CA SER A 314 19.79 19.76 3.74
C SER A 314 19.59 21.26 3.93
N ALA A 315 20.28 21.82 4.91
CA ALA A 315 20.50 23.25 5.03
C ALA A 315 21.89 23.58 4.44
N THR A 316 21.94 23.87 3.15
CA THR A 316 23.13 24.43 2.51
C THR A 316 23.36 25.86 2.98
N GLU A 317 24.25 26.05 3.96
CA GLU A 317 24.92 27.33 4.20
C GLU A 317 26.09 27.51 3.23
N SER A 318 25.93 28.41 2.25
CA SER A 318 26.98 29.20 1.60
C SER A 318 26.36 30.27 0.69
#